data_AF-A0AAW0ZNA7-F1
#
_entry.id   AF-A0AAW0ZNA7-F1
#
_cell.length_a   1.000
_cell.length_b   1.000
_cell.length_c   1.000
_cell.angle_alpha   90.00
_cell.angle_beta   90.00
_cell.angle_gamma   90.00
#
_symmetry.space_group_name_H-M   'P 1'
#
loop_
_entity.id
_entity.type
_entity.pdbx_description
1 polymer ?
#
loop_
_entity_poly.entity_id
_entity_poly.type
_entity_poly.pdbx_seq_one_letter_code
_entity_poly.pdbx_strand_id
1 'polypeptide(L)'
;MYMSYLSVHMVIMYMDLIESFGNLESMVENIIDTTVATATYFFLFLFRFNKLIERAIVTVKQEMTTCKFETLEEMRLYLAYHNISDKFGRYAISTTLVIATLWYLTPMLHLLKPQSGT
;
A
#
# COMPACT_ATOMS: atom_id res chain seq x y z
N MET A 1 -7.22 7.59 -16.79
CA MET A 1 -8.40 6.91 -16.23
C MET A 1 -8.20 6.53 -14.77
N TYR A 2 -7.21 5.70 -14.40
CA TYR A 2 -7.03 5.27 -13.00
C TYR A 2 -6.58 6.40 -12.04
N MET A 3 -5.59 7.23 -12.42
CA MET A 3 -5.15 8.35 -11.57
C MET A 3 -6.23 9.42 -11.39
N SER A 4 -6.96 9.75 -12.45
CA SER A 4 -8.09 10.68 -12.38
C SER A 4 -9.21 10.16 -11.47
N TYR A 5 -9.50 8.86 -11.50
CA TYR A 5 -10.45 8.23 -10.58
C TYR A 5 -9.97 8.35 -9.13
N LEU A 6 -8.71 8.00 -8.87
CA LEU A 6 -8.10 8.12 -7.55
C LEU A 6 -8.12 9.57 -7.04
N SER A 7 -7.82 10.57 -7.88
CA SER A 7 -7.88 11.98 -7.47
C SER A 7 -9.29 12.39 -7.05
N VAL A 8 -10.32 11.98 -7.80
CA VAL A 8 -11.73 12.25 -7.42
C VAL A 8 -12.09 11.52 -6.13
N HIS A 9 -11.66 10.26 -5.97
CA HIS A 9 -11.88 9.49 -4.75
C HIS A 9 -11.25 10.15 -3.53
N MET A 10 -10.03 10.69 -3.66
CA MET A 10 -9.37 11.46 -2.59
C MET A 10 -10.20 12.68 -2.19
N VAL A 11 -10.75 13.43 -3.14
CA VAL A 11 -11.60 14.60 -2.84
C VAL A 11 -12.84 14.18 -2.04
N ILE A 12 -13.49 13.08 -2.43
CA ILE A 12 -14.67 12.56 -1.72
C ILE A 12 -14.30 12.15 -0.29
N MET A 13 -13.18 11.45 -0.07
CA MET A 13 -12.73 11.07 1.28
C MET A 13 -12.44 12.29 2.15
N TYR A 14 -11.83 13.34 1.60
CA TYR A 14 -11.61 14.58 2.35
C TYR A 14 -12.91 15.32 2.67
N MET A 15 -13.91 15.27 1.78
CA MET A 15 -15.24 15.82 2.08
C MET A 15 -15.91 15.07 3.23
N ASP A 16 -15.89 13.74 3.21
CA ASP A 16 -16.45 12.90 4.27
C ASP A 16 -15.74 13.11 5.62
N LEU A 17 -14.43 13.30 5.59
CA LEU A 17 -13.67 13.69 6.78
C LEU A 17 -14.15 15.04 7.33
N ILE A 18 -14.40 16.05 6.48
CA ILE A 18 -14.92 17.37 6.89
C ILE A 18 -16.33 17.24 7.48
N GLU A 19 -17.19 16.38 6.90
CA GLU A 19 -18.54 16.15 7.40
C GLU A 19 -18.57 15.39 8.74
N SER A 20 -17.59 14.53 8.99
CA SER A 20 -17.46 13.79 10.27
C SER A 20 -17.04 14.66 11.47
N PHE A 21 -16.67 15.93 11.25
CA PHE A 21 -16.32 16.85 12.33
C PHE A 21 -17.50 17.07 13.27
N GLY A 22 -17.33 16.67 14.53
CA GLY A 22 -18.36 16.74 15.57
C GLY A 22 -18.65 15.39 16.22
N ASN A 23 -18.28 14.28 15.59
CA ASN A 23 -18.30 12.95 16.18
C ASN A 23 -16.88 12.36 16.25
N LEU A 24 -16.33 12.21 17.46
CA LEU A 24 -14.96 11.75 17.66
C LEU A 24 -14.72 10.34 17.10
N GLU A 25 -15.67 9.42 17.25
CA GLU A 25 -15.54 8.03 16.79
C GLU A 25 -15.44 7.96 15.26
N SER A 26 -16.41 8.58 14.58
CA SER A 26 -16.43 8.66 13.12
C SER A 26 -15.25 9.44 12.55
N MET A 27 -14.82 10.51 13.22
CA MET A 27 -13.66 11.29 12.78
C MET A 27 -12.36 10.48 12.85
N VAL A 28 -12.16 9.67 13.90
CA VAL A 28 -10.96 8.84 14.02
C VAL A 28 -10.92 7.78 12.91
N GLU A 29 -12.05 7.12 12.64
CA GLU A 29 -12.15 6.15 11.55
C GLU A 29 -11.84 6.79 10.19
N ASN A 30 -12.46 7.93 9.88
CA ASN A 30 -12.23 8.65 8.63
C ASN A 30 -10.79 9.19 8.48
N ILE A 31 -10.14 9.60 9.58
CA ILE A 31 -8.72 10.02 9.54
C ILE A 31 -7.81 8.85 9.17
N ILE A 32 -8.04 7.68 9.77
CA ILE A 32 -7.23 6.48 9.50
C ILE A 32 -7.34 6.12 8.02
N ASP A 33 -8.57 6.00 7.51
CA ASP A 33 -8.82 5.63 6.11
C ASP A 33 -8.25 6.67 5.14
N THR A 34 -8.48 7.95 5.40
CA THR A 34 -7.96 9.05 4.56
C THR A 34 -6.42 9.06 4.56
N THR A 35 -5.77 8.76 5.69
CA THR A 35 -4.31 8.71 5.78
C THR A 35 -3.73 7.58 4.93
N VAL A 36 -4.32 6.38 5.01
CA VAL A 36 -3.90 5.21 4.23
C VAL A 36 -4.08 5.46 2.72
N ALA A 37 -5.22 6.03 2.34
CA ALA A 37 -5.50 6.37 0.94
C ALA A 37 -4.54 7.46 0.43
N THR A 38 -4.28 8.50 1.23
CA THR A 38 -3.36 9.59 0.88
C THR A 38 -1.94 9.07 0.68
N ALA A 39 -1.44 8.23 1.60
CA ALA A 39 -0.11 7.64 1.49
C ALA A 39 0.02 6.80 0.21
N THR A 40 -0.98 5.97 -0.08
CA THR A 40 -1.02 5.14 -1.28
C THR A 40 -1.05 5.98 -2.55
N TYR A 41 -1.90 7.01 -2.60
CA TYR A 41 -1.97 7.95 -3.71
C TYR A 41 -0.63 8.65 -3.93
N PHE A 42 0.02 9.11 -2.86
CA PHE A 42 1.31 9.78 -2.92
C PHE A 42 2.41 8.85 -3.46
N PHE A 43 2.50 7.61 -2.99
CA PHE A 43 3.47 6.65 -3.53
C PHE A 43 3.24 6.35 -5.01
N LEU A 44 1.98 6.13 -5.43
CA LEU A 44 1.65 5.92 -6.84
C LEU A 44 2.00 7.14 -7.69
N PHE A 45 1.75 8.35 -7.17
CA PHE A 45 2.11 9.59 -7.83
C PHE A 45 3.64 9.71 -7.99
N LEU A 46 4.40 9.44 -6.93
CA LEU A 46 5.86 9.43 -6.98
C LEU A 46 6.39 8.42 -7.99
N PHE A 47 5.92 7.17 -7.96
CA PHE A 47 6.36 6.15 -8.92
C PHE A 47 6.02 6.52 -10.38
N ARG A 48 4.90 7.22 -10.59
CA ARG A 48 4.44 7.57 -11.94
C ARG A 48 5.19 8.77 -12.54
N PHE A 49 5.48 9.79 -11.75
CA PHE A 49 6.03 11.06 -12.26
C PHE A 49 7.53 11.22 -11.99
N ASN A 50 8.09 10.44 -11.06
CA ASN A 50 9.51 10.53 -10.75
C ASN A 50 10.35 9.63 -11.67
N LYS A 51 10.83 10.21 -12.76
CA LYS A 51 11.78 9.57 -13.70
C LYS A 51 13.12 9.18 -13.05
N LEU A 52 13.46 9.70 -11.87
CA LEU A 52 14.66 9.28 -11.14
C LEU A 52 14.45 7.91 -10.50
N ILE A 53 13.25 7.64 -9.95
CA ILE A 53 12.92 6.34 -9.37
C ILE A 53 12.89 5.27 -10.47
N GLU A 54 12.27 5.59 -11.60
CA GLU A 54 12.27 4.70 -12.78
C GLU A 54 13.70 4.37 -13.22
N ARG A 55 14.55 5.39 -13.39
CA ARG A 55 15.96 5.18 -13.76
C ARG A 55 16.73 4.38 -12.72
N ALA A 56 16.55 4.67 -11.43
CA ALA A 56 17.21 3.91 -10.36
C ALA A 56 16.82 2.43 -10.39
N ILE A 57 15.54 2.11 -10.58
CA ILE A 57 15.07 0.72 -10.70
C ILE A 57 15.67 0.04 -11.93
N VAL A 58 15.70 0.71 -13.08
CA VAL A 58 16.28 0.16 -14.31
C VAL A 58 17.79 -0.07 -14.15
N THR A 59 18.52 0.88 -13.57
CA THR A 59 19.95 0.76 -13.32
C THR A 59 20.25 -0.41 -12.38
N VAL A 60 19.56 -0.51 -11.24
CA VAL A 60 19.75 -1.62 -10.29
C VAL A 60 19.43 -2.96 -10.95
N LYS A 61 18.36 -3.04 -11.73
CA LYS A 61 18.00 -4.26 -12.47
C LYS A 61 19.09 -4.63 -13.48
N GLN A 62 19.61 -3.65 -14.22
CA GLN A 62 20.65 -3.87 -15.20
C GLN A 62 21.93 -4.34 -14.51
N GLU A 63 22.36 -3.67 -13.45
CA GLU A 63 23.49 -4.06 -12.60
C GLU A 63 23.34 -5.49 -12.07
N MET A 64 22.16 -5.89 -11.61
CA MET A 64 21.87 -7.27 -11.20
C MET A 64 22.03 -8.28 -12.34
N THR A 65 21.60 -7.94 -13.55
CA THR A 65 21.73 -8.84 -14.72
C THR A 65 23.14 -8.91 -15.29
N THR A 66 23.91 -7.83 -15.17
CA THR A 66 25.30 -7.75 -15.64
C THR A 66 26.32 -8.10 -14.56
N CYS A 67 25.88 -8.29 -13.32
CA CYS A 67 26.72 -8.60 -12.18
C CYS A 67 27.49 -9.90 -12.43
N LYS A 68 28.79 -9.76 -12.69
CA LYS A 68 29.76 -10.83 -12.49
C LYS A 68 30.29 -10.63 -11.09
N PHE A 69 29.83 -11.44 -10.13
CA PHE A 69 30.33 -11.37 -8.76
C PHE A 69 31.85 -11.49 -8.78
N GLU A 70 32.56 -10.44 -8.37
CA GLU A 70 34.03 -10.43 -8.39
C GLU A 70 34.58 -11.26 -7.24
N THR A 71 33.85 -11.32 -6.12
CA THR A 71 34.24 -12.03 -4.90
C THR A 71 33.13 -12.94 -4.38
N LEU A 72 33.53 -14.09 -3.80
CA LEU A 72 32.61 -15.06 -3.19
C LEU A 72 31.82 -14.45 -2.01
N GLU A 73 32.40 -13.47 -1.32
CA GLU A 73 31.76 -12.70 -0.25
C GLU A 73 30.62 -11.80 -0.77
N GLU A 74 30.83 -11.12 -1.90
CA GLU A 74 29.81 -10.30 -2.57
C GLU A 74 28.61 -11.15 -3.01
N MET A 75 28.87 -12.32 -3.59
CA MET A 75 27.82 -13.28 -3.96
C MET A 75 27.02 -13.73 -2.74
N ARG A 76 27.69 -14.03 -1.61
CA ARG A 76 27.03 -14.45 -0.37
C ARG A 76 26.16 -13.33 0.21
N LEU A 77 26.66 -12.09 0.19
CA LEU A 77 25.92 -10.92 0.67
C LEU A 77 24.67 -10.66 -0.19
N TYR A 78 24.82 -10.73 -1.52
CA TYR A 78 23.72 -10.60 -2.46
C TYR A 78 22.63 -11.65 -2.22
N LEU A 79 23.01 -12.94 -2.10
CA LEU A 79 22.05 -14.02 -1.86
C LEU A 79 21.34 -13.88 -0.50
N ALA A 80 22.06 -13.45 0.54
CA ALA A 80 21.47 -13.19 1.85
C ALA A 80 20.43 -12.06 1.79
N TYR A 81 20.78 -10.94 1.15
CA TYR A 81 19.86 -9.82 0.95
C TYR A 81 18.64 -10.23 0.11
N HIS A 82 18.87 -10.94 -1.01
CA HIS A 82 17.81 -11.41 -1.89
C HIS A 82 16.82 -12.30 -1.14
N ASN A 83 17.30 -13.25 -0.33
CA ASN A 83 16.45 -14.13 0.46
C ASN A 83 15.59 -13.37 1.49
N ILE A 84 16.17 -12.36 2.16
CA ILE A 84 15.43 -11.53 3.12
C ILE A 84 14.37 -10.69 2.39
N SER A 85 14.77 -10.03 1.30
CA SER A 85 13.89 -9.17 0.49
C SER A 85 12.71 -9.95 -0.10
N ASP A 86 12.98 -11.14 -0.64
CA ASP A 86 11.98 -12.02 -1.23
C ASP A 86 10.98 -12.57 -0.19
N LYS A 87 11.46 -12.94 1.01
CA LYS A 87 10.58 -13.28 2.13
C LYS A 87 9.72 -12.09 2.56
N PHE A 88 10.31 -10.92 2.73
CA PHE A 88 9.59 -9.71 3.11
C PHE A 88 8.49 -9.38 2.10
N GLY A 89 8.80 -9.43 0.79
CA GLY A 89 7.83 -9.22 -0.27
C GLY A 89 6.66 -10.21 -0.22
N ARG A 90 6.94 -11.50 -0.04
CA ARG A 90 5.88 -12.51 0.13
C ARG A 90 5.00 -12.27 1.35
N TYR A 91 5.60 -11.91 2.48
CA TYR A 91 4.83 -11.58 3.68
C TYR A 91 3.95 -10.35 3.45
N ALA A 92 4.49 -9.28 2.88
CA ALA A 92 3.74 -8.06 2.61
C ALA A 92 2.55 -8.29 1.66
N ILE A 93 2.73 -9.08 0.59
CA ILE A 93 1.63 -9.42 -0.33
C ILE A 93 0.57 -10.27 0.38
N SER A 94 0.99 -11.29 1.13
CA SER A 94 0.09 -12.18 1.87
C SER A 94 -0.74 -11.43 2.91
N THR A 95 -0.10 -10.59 3.73
CA THR A 95 -0.80 -9.81 4.76
C THR A 95 -1.74 -8.79 4.14
N THR A 96 -1.33 -8.12 3.06
CA THR A 96 -2.20 -7.18 2.34
C THR A 96 -3.44 -7.88 1.80
N LEU A 97 -3.29 -9.10 1.25
CA LEU A 97 -4.42 -9.90 0.77
C LEU A 97 -5.37 -10.24 1.91
N VAL A 98 -4.86 -10.70 3.06
CA VAL A 98 -5.67 -11.03 4.24
C VAL A 98 -6.38 -9.80 4.80
N ILE A 99 -5.71 -8.65 4.88
CA ILE A 99 -6.33 -7.40 5.34
C ILE A 99 -7.43 -6.98 4.38
N ALA A 100 -7.17 -7.01 3.07
CA ALA A 100 -8.17 -6.66 2.07
C ALA A 100 -9.40 -7.58 2.13
N THR A 101 -9.21 -8.89 2.26
CA THR A 101 -10.35 -9.82 2.38
C THR A 101 -11.16 -9.56 3.64
N LEU A 102 -10.50 -9.35 4.79
CA LEU A 102 -11.19 -8.98 6.03
C LEU A 102 -11.96 -7.67 5.89
N TRP A 103 -11.37 -6.65 5.27
CA TRP A 103 -12.00 -5.35 5.09
C TRP A 103 -13.25 -5.42 4.21
N TYR A 104 -13.24 -6.22 3.13
CA TYR A 104 -14.42 -6.49 2.32
C TYR A 104 -15.48 -7.36 3.04
N LEU A 105 -15.08 -8.19 4.00
CA LEU A 105 -15.99 -9.02 4.79
C LEU A 105 -16.65 -8.24 5.95
N THR A 106 -16.01 -7.21 6.49
CA THR A 106 -16.54 -6.35 7.56
C THR A 106 -17.98 -5.86 7.34
N PRO A 107 -18.35 -5.26 6.18
CA PRO A 107 -19.73 -4.84 5.96
C PRO A 107 -20.71 -6.02 5.89
N MET A 108 -20.29 -7.17 5.38
CA MET A 108 -21.13 -8.38 5.34
C MET A 108 -21.41 -8.91 6.75
N LEU A 109 -20.42 -8.84 7.66
CA LEU A 109 -20.57 -9.21 9.06
C LEU A 109 -21.51 -8.26 9.82
N HIS A 110 -21.45 -6.96 9.53
CA HIS A 110 -22.40 -5.99 10.10
C HIS A 110 -23.84 -6.25 9.63
N LEU A 111 -24.04 -6.66 8.38
CA LEU A 111 -25.36 -7.01 7.84
C LEU A 111 -25.91 -8.34 8.39
N LEU A 112 -25.02 -9.26 8.77
CA LEU A 112 -25.37 -10.57 9.35
C LEU A 112 -25.62 -10.50 10.88
N LYS A 113 -25.21 -9.43 11.54
CA LYS A 113 -25.51 -9.21 12.96
C LYS A 113 -27.01 -8.93 13.06
N PRO A 114 -27.79 -9.75 13.79
CA PRO A 114 -29.21 -9.49 13.95
C PRO A 114 -29.37 -8.10 14.59
N GLN A 115 -30.31 -7.29 14.13
CA GLN A 115 -30.81 -6.17 14.93
C GLN A 115 -31.37 -6.77 16.21
N SER A 116 -30.56 -6.83 17.26
CA SER A 116 -31.04 -7.05 18.63
C SER A 116 -31.76 -5.77 19.02
N GLY A 117 -33.00 -5.65 18.55
CA GLY A 117 -33.97 -4.74 19.11
C GLY A 117 -34.32 -5.22 20.51
N THR A 118 -33.82 -4.49 21.50
CA THR A 118 -34.50 -4.10 22.74
C THR A 118 -33.75 -2.93 23.33
#